data_AF-A0A849AZQ6-F1
#
_entry.id   AF-A0A849AZQ6-F1
#
_cell.length_a   1.000
_cell.length_b   1.000
_cell.length_c   1.000
_cell.angle_alpha   90.00
_cell.angle_beta   90.00
_cell.angle_gamma   90.00
#
_symmetry.space_group_name_H-M   'P 1'
#
loop_
_entity.id
_entity.type
_entity.pdbx_description
1 polymer ?
#
loop_
_entity_poly.entity_id
_entity_poly.type
_entity_poly.pdbx_seq_one_letter_code
_entity_poly.pdbx_strand_id
1 'polypeptide(L)'
;MSQSNYHTSTGLRISMWTESIAQFKNEPILGIGYTNLKTALYNKNHIEHPHAHNLFIHELAAHGILGFSGLLLIFLIPLYYFTIKKDEYSSTVRTAGITLIIYTLICGLTDYLFIAKFACLLYFILITTLLSFNKVSNVALPEYK
;
A
#
# COMPACT_ATOMS: atom_id res chain seq x y z
N MET A 1 29.94 -17.03 1.05
CA MET A 1 28.72 -17.45 0.32
C MET A 1 28.54 -16.53 -0.88
N SER A 2 28.27 -17.12 -2.04
CA SER A 2 28.56 -16.65 -3.40
C SER A 2 27.92 -15.31 -3.82
N GLN A 3 28.75 -14.38 -4.28
CA GLN A 3 28.36 -13.11 -4.91
C GLN A 3 27.60 -13.26 -6.26
N SER A 4 27.43 -14.46 -6.81
CA SER A 4 26.89 -14.64 -8.17
C SER A 4 25.37 -14.44 -8.31
N ASN A 5 24.60 -14.43 -7.22
CA ASN A 5 23.11 -14.37 -7.30
C ASN A 5 22.54 -12.95 -7.32
N TYR A 6 23.34 -11.92 -7.01
CA TYR A 6 22.90 -10.51 -6.97
C TYR A 6 22.83 -9.83 -8.35
N HIS A 7 23.22 -10.53 -9.43
CA HIS A 7 23.08 -10.03 -10.80
C HIS A 7 21.72 -10.34 -11.44
N THR A 8 20.82 -11.03 -10.73
CA THR A 8 19.44 -11.29 -11.21
C THR A 8 18.47 -10.29 -10.60
N SER A 9 17.37 -9.96 -11.30
CA SER A 9 16.35 -9.03 -10.79
C SER A 9 15.77 -9.47 -9.44
N THR A 10 15.65 -10.78 -9.21
CA THR A 10 15.17 -11.33 -7.93
C THR A 10 16.21 -11.18 -6.82
N GLY A 11 17.48 -11.51 -7.09
CA GLY A 11 18.55 -11.35 -6.10
C GLY A 11 18.75 -9.89 -5.69
N LEU A 12 18.59 -8.97 -6.63
CA LEU A 12 18.63 -7.53 -6.37
C LEU A 12 17.51 -7.08 -5.44
N ARG A 13 16.27 -7.55 -5.66
CA ARG A 13 15.14 -7.27 -4.75
C ARG A 13 15.40 -7.79 -3.35
N ILE A 14 15.90 -9.02 -3.21
CA ILE A 14 16.25 -9.59 -1.91
C ILE A 14 17.30 -8.73 -1.19
N SER A 15 18.32 -8.25 -1.92
CA SER A 15 19.32 -7.32 -1.38
C SER A 15 18.68 -6.02 -0.88
N MET A 16 17.81 -5.42 -1.69
CA MET A 16 17.09 -4.19 -1.34
C MET A 16 16.15 -4.38 -0.15
N TRP A 17 15.48 -5.52 -0.05
CA TRP A 17 14.63 -5.86 1.10
C TRP A 17 15.46 -6.00 2.37
N THR A 18 16.59 -6.70 2.28
CA THR A 18 17.51 -6.89 3.40
C THR A 18 18.03 -5.56 3.94
N GLU A 19 18.46 -4.68 3.03
CA GLU A 19 18.91 -3.33 3.38
C GLU A 19 17.78 -2.49 3.98
N SER A 20 16.59 -2.50 3.36
CA SER A 20 15.43 -1.74 3.88
C SER A 20 15.03 -2.19 5.28
N ILE A 21 15.01 -3.50 5.54
CA ILE A 21 14.72 -4.06 6.88
C ILE A 21 15.81 -3.66 7.88
N ALA A 22 17.08 -3.59 7.47
CA ALA A 22 18.15 -3.10 8.33
C ALA A 22 17.94 -1.62 8.71
N GLN A 23 17.57 -0.78 7.74
CA GLN A 23 17.27 0.64 8.01
C GLN A 23 16.04 0.82 8.91
N PHE A 24 14.98 0.02 8.71
CA PHE A 24 13.82 0.01 9.62
C PHE A 24 14.22 -0.33 11.07
N LYS A 25 15.10 -1.32 11.26
CA LYS A 25 15.56 -1.69 12.61
C LYS A 25 16.35 -0.58 13.30
N ASN A 26 17.01 0.29 12.53
CA ASN A 26 17.75 1.43 13.07
C ASN A 26 16.79 2.56 13.52
N GLU A 27 15.78 2.88 12.72
CA GLU A 27 14.81 3.96 13.00
C GLU A 27 13.35 3.45 12.89
N PRO A 28 12.86 2.67 13.87
CA PRO A 28 11.61 1.91 13.72
C PRO A 28 10.33 2.75 13.81
N ILE A 29 10.36 3.90 14.50
CA ILE A 29 9.14 4.68 14.74
C ILE A 29 8.76 5.52 13.53
N LEU A 30 9.70 6.36 13.08
CA LEU A 30 9.49 7.33 11.99
C LEU A 30 10.15 6.92 10.69
N GLY A 31 10.99 5.88 10.68
CA GLY A 31 11.81 5.54 9.51
C GLY A 31 12.93 6.54 9.27
N ILE A 32 13.78 6.22 8.30
CA ILE A 32 14.91 7.08 7.94
C ILE A 32 14.54 8.18 6.93
N GLY A 33 13.32 8.17 6.40
CA GLY A 33 12.85 9.04 5.32
C GLY A 33 13.17 8.51 3.93
N TYR A 34 12.29 8.83 2.96
CA TYR A 34 12.39 8.35 1.57
C TYR A 34 13.76 8.63 0.91
N THR A 35 14.26 9.87 1.01
CA THR A 35 15.54 10.25 0.38
C THR A 35 16.72 9.49 0.96
N ASN A 36 16.75 9.30 2.28
CA ASN A 36 17.83 8.55 2.94
C ASN A 36 17.76 7.07 2.60
N LEU A 37 16.56 6.49 2.53
CA LEU A 37 16.38 5.11 2.10
C LEU A 37 16.85 4.92 0.64
N LYS A 38 16.49 5.83 -0.26
CA LYS A 38 16.99 5.83 -1.64
C LYS A 38 18.52 5.86 -1.67
N THR A 39 19.16 6.71 -0.88
CA THR A 39 20.63 6.78 -0.77
C THR A 39 21.24 5.49 -0.23
N ALA A 40 20.67 4.92 0.84
CA ALA A 40 21.14 3.64 1.42
C ALA A 40 21.06 2.50 0.40
N LEU A 41 19.94 2.39 -0.32
CA LEU A 41 19.76 1.37 -1.35
C LEU A 41 20.69 1.57 -2.55
N TYR A 42 20.96 2.83 -2.94
CA TYR A 42 21.92 3.15 -3.99
C TYR A 42 23.33 2.74 -3.57
N ASN A 43 23.77 3.13 -2.38
CA ASN A 43 25.10 2.80 -1.87
C ASN A 43 25.31 1.29 -1.75
N LYS A 44 24.25 0.54 -1.44
CA LYS A 44 24.30 -0.91 -1.30
C LYS A 44 24.31 -1.67 -2.63
N ASN A 45 23.53 -1.21 -3.61
CA ASN A 45 23.24 -1.99 -4.82
C ASN A 45 23.72 -1.34 -6.12
N HIS A 46 24.13 -0.08 -6.08
CA HIS A 46 24.59 0.71 -7.23
C HIS A 46 23.56 0.78 -8.38
N ILE A 47 22.27 0.86 -8.06
CA ILE A 47 21.16 0.93 -9.03
C ILE A 47 20.63 2.36 -9.07
N GLU A 48 20.34 2.89 -10.26
CA GLU A 48 19.65 4.17 -10.40
C GLU A 48 18.19 4.10 -9.90
N HIS A 49 17.75 5.15 -9.20
CA HIS A 49 16.40 5.26 -8.63
C HIS A 49 15.92 4.08 -7.77
N PRO A 50 16.71 3.63 -6.78
CA PRO A 50 16.40 2.42 -6.05
C PRO A 50 15.24 2.64 -5.06
N HIS A 51 14.38 1.64 -5.01
CA HIS A 51 13.30 1.50 -4.05
C HIS A 51 13.11 0.00 -3.78
N ALA A 52 12.41 -0.36 -2.71
CA ALA A 52 12.44 -1.74 -2.24
C ALA A 52 11.68 -2.72 -3.16
N HIS A 53 10.94 -2.26 -4.18
CA HIS A 53 10.02 -3.09 -4.97
C HIS A 53 9.11 -3.97 -4.10
N ASN A 54 8.68 -3.40 -2.98
CA ASN A 54 7.70 -3.97 -2.07
C ASN A 54 7.17 -2.79 -1.24
N LEU A 55 5.88 -2.50 -1.40
CA LEU A 55 5.22 -1.37 -0.77
C LEU A 55 5.37 -1.38 0.75
N PHE A 56 5.20 -2.55 1.36
CA PHE A 56 5.20 -2.71 2.81
C PHE A 56 6.60 -2.52 3.40
N ILE A 57 7.61 -3.17 2.82
CA ILE A 57 9.00 -3.07 3.27
C ILE A 57 9.52 -1.64 3.07
N HIS A 58 9.18 -1.02 1.93
CA HIS A 58 9.60 0.35 1.66
C HIS A 58 9.02 1.34 2.68
N GLU A 59 7.71 1.29 2.92
CA GLU A 59 7.04 2.20 3.86
C GLU A 59 7.52 1.98 5.30
N LEU A 60 7.78 0.73 5.72
CA LEU A 60 8.40 0.46 7.02
C LEU A 60 9.77 1.11 7.16
N ALA A 61 10.63 0.98 6.14
CA ALA A 61 11.98 1.53 6.21
C ALA A 61 12.01 3.06 6.09
N ALA A 62 11.19 3.62 5.20
CA ALA A 62 11.14 5.06 4.94
C ALA A 62 10.39 5.83 6.03
N HIS A 63 9.29 5.27 6.55
CA HIS A 63 8.34 6.00 7.39
C HIS A 63 8.00 5.29 8.72
N GLY A 64 8.67 4.16 9.01
CA GLY A 64 8.53 3.44 10.26
C GLY A 64 7.14 2.86 10.49
N ILE A 65 6.86 2.50 11.74
CA ILE A 65 5.55 1.99 12.17
C ILE A 65 4.45 3.04 11.97
N LEU A 66 4.76 4.34 12.13
CA LEU A 66 3.77 5.40 11.95
C LEU A 66 3.27 5.46 10.50
N GLY A 67 4.18 5.54 9.53
CA GLY A 67 3.82 5.55 8.11
C GLY A 67 3.18 4.23 7.67
N PHE A 68 3.71 3.10 8.15
CA PHE A 68 3.13 1.79 7.87
C PHE A 68 1.71 1.66 8.41
N SER A 69 1.42 2.21 9.59
CA SER A 69 0.05 2.24 10.13
C SER A 69 -0.88 3.07 9.25
N GLY A 70 -0.41 4.22 8.75
CA GLY A 70 -1.14 5.02 7.76
C GLY A 70 -1.42 4.23 6.48
N LEU A 71 -0.42 3.51 5.97
CA LEU A 71 -0.58 2.61 4.82
C LEU A 71 -1.65 1.55 5.08
N LEU A 72 -1.62 0.89 6.24
CA LEU A 72 -2.63 -0.12 6.59
C LEU A 72 -4.03 0.48 6.64
N LEU A 73 -4.20 1.69 7.20
CA LEU A 73 -5.51 2.36 7.26
C LEU A 73 -6.10 2.62 5.86
N ILE A 74 -5.27 2.94 4.86
CA ILE A 74 -5.70 3.10 3.47
C ILE A 74 -6.42 1.86 2.95
N PHE A 75 -6.01 0.66 3.38
CA PHE A 75 -6.65 -0.60 2.98
C PHE A 75 -7.73 -1.08 3.96
N LEU A 76 -7.50 -0.93 5.26
CA LEU A 76 -8.38 -1.48 6.30
C LEU A 76 -9.70 -0.72 6.44
N ILE A 77 -9.69 0.61 6.28
CA ILE A 77 -10.91 1.42 6.35
C ILE A 77 -11.91 1.02 5.26
N PRO A 78 -11.57 1.05 3.95
CA PRO A 78 -12.54 0.64 2.93
C PRO A 78 -12.90 -0.84 3.04
N LEU A 79 -11.95 -1.70 3.44
CA LEU A 79 -12.24 -3.12 3.68
C LEU A 79 -13.29 -3.31 4.78
N TYR A 80 -13.19 -2.56 5.88
CA TYR A 80 -14.19 -2.56 6.96
C TYR A 80 -15.59 -2.20 6.44
N TYR A 81 -15.70 -1.17 5.60
CA TYR A 81 -16.99 -0.80 5.01
C TYR A 81 -17.56 -1.90 4.11
N PHE A 82 -16.74 -2.49 3.24
CA PHE A 82 -17.23 -3.53 2.33
C PHE A 82 -17.49 -4.88 3.00
N THR A 83 -16.90 -5.16 4.16
CA THR A 83 -17.03 -6.45 4.86
C THR A 83 -17.97 -6.41 6.06
N ILE A 84 -17.80 -5.43 6.96
CA ILE A 84 -18.55 -5.30 8.20
C ILE A 84 -19.82 -4.49 7.99
N LYS A 85 -19.75 -3.37 7.27
CA LYS A 85 -20.91 -2.55 6.89
C LYS A 85 -21.60 -3.04 5.62
N LYS A 86 -21.62 -4.35 5.41
CA LYS A 86 -22.09 -4.99 4.17
C LYS A 86 -23.50 -4.59 3.73
N ASP A 87 -24.39 -4.28 4.68
CA ASP A 87 -25.79 -4.00 4.38
C ASP A 87 -25.96 -2.61 3.74
N GLU A 88 -24.99 -1.71 3.95
CA GLU A 88 -24.90 -0.39 3.35
C GLU A 88 -24.53 -0.44 1.86
N TYR A 89 -24.06 -1.57 1.33
CA TYR A 89 -23.56 -1.68 -0.05
C TYR A 89 -24.23 -2.83 -0.80
N SER A 90 -24.30 -2.74 -2.14
CA SER A 90 -24.72 -3.87 -2.96
C SER A 90 -23.64 -4.96 -2.97
N SER A 91 -24.01 -6.21 -3.25
CA SER A 91 -23.04 -7.31 -3.38
C SER A 91 -21.97 -7.01 -4.44
N THR A 92 -22.38 -6.42 -5.58
CA THR A 92 -21.48 -6.04 -6.67
C THR A 92 -20.44 -5.01 -6.23
N VAL A 93 -20.86 -3.93 -5.55
CA VAL A 93 -19.94 -2.88 -5.08
C VAL A 93 -18.94 -3.45 -4.07
N ARG A 94 -19.41 -4.28 -3.14
CA ARG A 94 -18.55 -4.95 -2.15
C ARG A 94 -17.50 -5.85 -2.82
N THR A 95 -17.92 -6.70 -3.75
CA THR A 95 -17.02 -7.60 -4.47
C THR A 95 -15.98 -6.81 -5.27
N ALA A 96 -16.38 -5.75 -5.97
CA ALA A 96 -15.46 -4.89 -6.71
C ALA A 96 -14.44 -4.22 -5.78
N GLY A 97 -14.91 -3.63 -4.67
CA GLY A 97 -14.05 -2.94 -3.70
C GLY A 97 -13.06 -3.88 -3.02
N ILE A 98 -13.51 -5.04 -2.53
CA ILE A 98 -12.66 -6.06 -1.91
C ILE A 98 -11.65 -6.61 -2.92
N THR A 99 -12.07 -6.88 -4.15
CA THR A 99 -11.18 -7.37 -5.21
C THR A 99 -10.09 -6.35 -5.53
N LEU A 100 -10.44 -5.06 -5.65
CA LEU A 100 -9.48 -3.99 -5.88
C LEU A 100 -8.46 -3.90 -4.73
N ILE A 101 -8.91 -3.94 -3.48
CA ILE A 101 -8.03 -3.93 -2.30
C ILE A 101 -7.07 -5.12 -2.32
N ILE A 102 -7.58 -6.34 -2.48
CA ILE A 102 -6.76 -7.57 -2.50
C ILE A 102 -5.76 -7.53 -3.66
N TYR A 103 -6.19 -7.11 -4.84
CA TYR A 103 -5.32 -6.96 -6.01
C TYR A 103 -4.18 -5.98 -5.73
N THR A 104 -4.48 -4.79 -5.19
CA THR A 104 -3.46 -3.80 -4.83
C THR A 104 -2.50 -4.32 -3.77
N LEU A 105 -2.99 -5.04 -2.75
CA LEU A 105 -2.14 -5.65 -1.72
C LEU A 105 -1.19 -6.70 -2.32
N ILE A 106 -1.68 -7.57 -3.21
CA ILE A 106 -0.87 -8.60 -3.88
C ILE A 106 0.20 -7.94 -4.75
N CYS A 107 -0.17 -6.98 -5.60
CA CYS A 107 0.81 -6.27 -6.42
C CYS A 107 1.83 -5.49 -5.56
N GLY A 108 1.40 -4.97 -4.41
CA GLY A 108 2.27 -4.29 -3.44
C GLY A 108 3.33 -5.19 -2.79
N LEU A 109 3.19 -6.51 -2.86
CA LEU A 109 4.24 -7.44 -2.39
C LEU A 109 5.46 -7.47 -3.33
N THR A 110 5.28 -7.10 -4.59
CA THR A 110 6.32 -7.22 -5.64
C THR A 110 6.70 -5.89 -6.27
N ASP A 111 5.97 -4.82 -5.96
CA ASP A 111 6.25 -3.49 -6.48
C ASP A 111 5.89 -2.38 -5.49
N TYR A 112 6.50 -1.20 -5.66
CA TYR A 112 6.19 -0.02 -4.86
C TYR A 112 5.14 0.85 -5.55
N LEU A 113 3.91 0.31 -5.68
CA LEU A 113 2.82 0.87 -6.50
C LEU A 113 2.58 2.37 -6.33
N PHE A 114 2.60 2.88 -5.09
CA PHE A 114 2.23 4.27 -4.81
C PHE A 114 3.30 5.30 -5.16
N ILE A 115 4.50 4.87 -5.59
CA ILE A 115 5.47 5.78 -6.23
C ILE A 115 4.96 6.29 -7.58
N ALA A 116 4.19 5.46 -8.29
CA ALA A 116 3.57 5.81 -9.55
C ALA A 116 2.33 6.66 -9.27
N LYS A 117 2.46 7.98 -9.47
CA LYS A 117 1.40 8.98 -9.19
C LYS A 117 0.04 8.58 -9.78
N PHE A 118 0.03 8.04 -10.99
CA PHE A 118 -1.19 7.60 -11.66
C PHE A 118 -1.84 6.40 -10.96
N ALA A 119 -1.07 5.38 -10.59
CA ALA A 119 -1.60 4.21 -9.89
C ALA A 119 -2.15 4.57 -8.51
N CYS A 120 -1.44 5.44 -7.78
CA CYS A 120 -1.89 5.99 -6.51
C CYS A 120 -3.22 6.74 -6.66
N LEU A 121 -3.30 7.71 -7.58
CA LEU A 121 -4.52 8.46 -7.86
C LEU A 121 -5.68 7.54 -8.24
N LEU A 122 -5.45 6.59 -9.14
CA LEU A 122 -6.46 5.67 -9.62
C LEU A 122 -7.04 4.81 -8.49
N TYR A 123 -6.18 4.30 -7.59
CA TYR A 123 -6.62 3.57 -6.41
C TYR A 123 -7.58 4.40 -5.56
N PHE A 124 -7.20 5.64 -5.23
CA PHE A 124 -8.03 6.52 -4.40
C PHE A 124 -9.36 6.88 -5.08
N ILE A 125 -9.35 7.22 -6.36
CA ILE A 125 -10.58 7.55 -7.11
C ILE A 125 -11.52 6.34 -7.14
N LEU A 126 -11.02 5.15 -7.45
CA LEU A 126 -11.85 3.95 -7.54
C LEU A 126 -12.44 3.57 -6.17
N ILE A 127 -11.63 3.56 -5.11
CA ILE A 127 -12.11 3.22 -3.76
C ILE A 127 -13.13 4.24 -3.26
N THR A 128 -12.86 5.54 -3.39
CA THR A 128 -13.79 6.58 -2.94
C THR A 128 -15.09 6.56 -3.75
N THR A 129 -15.01 6.31 -5.05
CA THR A 129 -16.20 6.13 -5.90
C THR A 129 -17.02 4.93 -5.44
N LEU A 130 -16.39 3.77 -5.18
CA LEU A 130 -17.09 2.59 -4.69
C LEU A 130 -17.72 2.80 -3.30
N LEU A 131 -17.04 3.52 -2.41
CA LEU A 131 -17.59 3.91 -1.10
C LEU A 131 -18.78 4.88 -1.21
N SER A 132 -18.83 5.71 -2.26
CA SER A 132 -19.95 6.63 -2.49
C SER A 132 -21.24 5.92 -2.95
N PHE A 133 -21.15 4.69 -3.46
CA PHE A 133 -22.31 3.87 -3.83
C PHE A 133 -22.92 3.13 -2.62
N ASN A 134 -23.03 3.82 -1.49
CA ASN A 134 -23.80 3.33 -0.36
C ASN A 134 -25.30 3.45 -0.65
N LYS A 135 -26.09 2.54 -0.11
CA LYS A 135 -27.55 2.63 -0.15
C LYS A 135 -27.94 3.85 0.68
N VAL A 136 -28.60 4.82 0.05
CA VAL A 136 -29.23 5.93 0.77
C VAL A 136 -30.24 5.31 1.72
N SER A 137 -30.08 5.51 3.03
CA SER A 137 -31.11 5.16 4.00
C SER A 137 -32.40 5.84 3.56
N ASN A 138 -33.48 5.07 3.37
CA ASN A 138 -34.80 5.63 3.10
C ASN A 138 -35.15 6.59 4.25
N VAL A 139 -34.91 7.88 4.04
CA VAL A 139 -35.46 8.92 4.90
C VAL A 139 -36.95 8.84 4.63
N ALA A 140 -37.70 8.31 5.60
CA ALA A 140 -39.16 8.32 5.53
C ALA A 140 -39.60 9.76 5.27
N LEU A 141 -40.11 10.02 4.06
CA LEU A 141 -40.71 11.31 3.77
C LEU A 141 -41.89 11.47 4.73
N PRO A 142 -42.00 12.59 5.47
CA PRO A 142 -43.14 12.80 6.34
C PRO A 142 -44.41 12.75 5.49
N GLU A 143 -45.35 11.88 5.88
CA GLU A 143 -46.68 11.86 5.28
C GLU A 143 -47.32 13.23 5.50
N TYR A 144 -47.59 13.94 4.40
CA TYR A 144 -48.34 15.19 4.45
C TYR A 144 -49.81 14.82 4.73
N LYS A 145 -50.28 15.12 5.94
CA LYS A 145 -51.69 15.01 6.32
C LYS A 145 -52.52 16.15 5.74
#